data_AF-A0A8J3LU95-F1
#
_entry.id   AF-A0A8J3LU95-F1
#
_cell.length_a   1.000
_cell.length_b   1.000
_cell.length_c   1.000
_cell.angle_alpha   90.00
_cell.angle_beta   90.00
_cell.angle_gamma   90.00
#
_symmetry.space_group_name_H-M   'P 1'
#
loop_
_entity.id
_entity.type
_entity.pdbx_description
1 polymer ?
#
loop_
_entity_poly.entity_id
_entity_poly.type
_entity_poly.pdbx_seq_one_letter_code
_entity_poly.pdbx_strand_id
1 'polypeptide(L)'
;MTAVTTLLIQVNQRIIDFLRQQPEDQLVAFAEGRLSLSFMDHASEGVTVSTVPRMPQPQELEAASSESQASPAPAPPTSRRRAAKKAATVKKVATAPSPRNTSATRSSPGPEPVQIAETLRGLETVEDGAAYLAKLKPTVALLQEIGAELGLKLSKLRKDELVRKVLEQAIGARRKFAGLRQW
;
A
#
# COMPACT_ATOMS: atom_id res chain seq x y z
N MET A 1 13.16 -18.83 18.41
CA MET A 1 12.24 -18.05 17.54
C MET A 1 10.81 -17.99 18.05
N THR A 2 10.34 -18.93 18.89
CA THR A 2 8.97 -18.95 19.43
C THR A 2 8.62 -17.79 20.37
N ALA A 3 9.56 -17.32 21.20
CA ALA A 3 9.29 -16.26 22.19
C ALA A 3 8.87 -14.92 21.58
N VAL A 4 9.47 -14.53 20.44
CA VAL A 4 9.12 -13.28 19.75
C VAL A 4 7.72 -13.34 19.16
N THR A 5 7.35 -14.49 18.58
CA THR A 5 6.01 -14.70 18.01
C THR A 5 4.93 -14.60 19.09
N THR A 6 5.17 -15.18 20.26
CA THR A 6 4.23 -15.10 21.40
C THR A 6 4.06 -13.66 21.90
N LEU A 7 5.16 -12.90 21.99
CA LEU A 7 5.12 -11.49 22.40
C LEU A 7 4.28 -10.65 21.42
N LEU A 8 4.50 -10.81 20.12
CA LEU A 8 3.75 -10.09 19.08
C LEU A 8 2.24 -10.38 19.18
N ILE A 9 1.87 -11.64 19.39
CA ILE A 9 0.48 -12.05 19.57
C ILE A 9 -0.12 -11.36 20.80
N GLN A 10 0.59 -11.33 21.93
CA GLN A 10 0.11 -10.68 23.14
C GLN A 10 -0.07 -9.17 22.97
N VAL A 11 0.87 -8.49 22.30
CA VAL A 11 0.76 -7.04 22.02
C VAL A 11 -0.46 -6.77 21.14
N ASN A 12 -0.63 -7.51 20.05
CA ASN A 12 -1.79 -7.35 19.16
C ASN A 12 -3.11 -7.56 19.90
N GLN A 13 -3.19 -8.60 20.75
CA GLN A 13 -4.40 -8.86 21.52
C GLN A 13 -4.72 -7.70 22.47
N ARG A 14 -3.70 -7.14 23.14
CA ARG A 14 -3.87 -6.02 24.07
C ARG A 14 -4.30 -4.73 23.36
N ILE A 15 -3.82 -4.49 22.15
CA ILE A 15 -4.27 -3.37 21.31
C ILE A 15 -5.75 -3.51 20.96
N ILE A 16 -6.17 -4.71 20.54
CA ILE A 16 -7.57 -4.97 20.19
C ILE A 16 -8.48 -4.76 21.40
N ASP A 17 -8.09 -5.28 22.56
CA ASP A 17 -8.88 -5.14 23.79
C ASP A 17 -8.93 -3.68 24.28
N PHE A 18 -7.87 -2.90 24.08
CA PHE A 18 -7.87 -1.46 24.36
C PHE A 18 -8.83 -0.70 23.43
N LEU A 19 -8.77 -0.96 22.12
CA LEU A 19 -9.63 -0.31 21.13
C LEU A 19 -11.12 -0.61 21.39
N ARG A 20 -11.44 -1.83 21.85
CA ARG A 20 -12.82 -2.21 22.24
C ARG A 20 -13.36 -1.42 23.43
N GLN A 21 -12.50 -0.88 24.29
CA GLN A 21 -12.89 -0.11 25.46
C GLN A 21 -13.00 1.39 25.18
N GLN A 22 -12.57 1.85 24.00
CA GLN A 22 -12.62 3.28 23.67
C GLN A 22 -14.03 3.70 23.22
N PRO A 23 -14.47 4.91 23.58
CA PRO A 23 -15.71 5.48 23.07
C PRO A 23 -15.61 5.73 21.56
N GLU A 24 -16.75 5.70 20.88
CA GLU A 24 -16.85 5.78 19.42
C GLU A 24 -16.18 7.06 18.85
N ASP A 25 -16.36 8.19 19.53
CA ASP A 25 -15.75 9.47 19.13
C ASP A 25 -14.22 9.41 19.06
N GLN A 26 -13.58 8.64 19.96
CA GLN A 26 -12.13 8.46 19.96
C GLN A 26 -11.68 7.52 18.84
N LEU A 27 -12.46 6.47 18.55
CA LEU A 27 -12.16 5.56 17.44
C LEU A 27 -12.17 6.30 16.10
N VAL A 28 -13.13 7.23 15.90
CA VAL A 28 -13.16 8.11 14.72
C VAL A 28 -11.92 9.00 14.68
N ALA A 29 -11.54 9.60 15.81
CA ALA A 29 -10.33 10.43 15.87
C ALA A 29 -9.02 9.65 15.59
N PHE A 30 -8.94 8.37 15.95
CA PHE A 30 -7.84 7.50 15.55
C PHE A 30 -7.85 7.21 14.04
N ALA A 31 -9.02 6.92 13.46
CA ALA A 31 -9.16 6.65 12.02
C ALA A 31 -8.82 7.88 11.16
N GLU A 32 -9.11 9.09 11.67
CA GLU A 32 -8.76 10.37 11.03
C GLU A 32 -7.32 10.82 11.31
N GLY A 33 -6.55 10.08 12.11
CA GLY A 33 -5.18 10.43 12.48
C GLY A 33 -5.05 11.64 13.41
N ARG A 34 -6.14 12.04 14.10
CA ARG A 34 -6.13 13.13 15.10
C ARG A 34 -5.60 12.66 16.46
N LEU A 35 -5.68 11.37 16.74
CA LEU A 35 -5.10 10.74 17.93
C LEU A 35 -4.05 9.71 17.52
N SER A 36 -3.01 9.58 18.34
CA SER A 36 -1.93 8.61 18.16
C SER A 36 -1.75 7.78 19.43
N LEU A 37 -1.54 6.48 19.27
CA LEU A 37 -1.28 5.54 20.36
C LEU A 37 0.22 5.40 20.58
N SER A 38 0.70 5.82 21.76
CA SER A 38 2.07 5.63 22.19
C SER A 38 2.15 4.59 23.32
N PHE A 39 2.95 3.55 23.15
CA PHE A 39 3.27 2.63 24.23
C PHE A 39 4.40 3.23 25.07
N MET A 40 4.09 3.61 26.29
CA MET A 40 5.11 3.95 27.28
C MET A 40 5.44 2.69 28.07
N ASP A 41 6.72 2.28 28.01
CA ASP A 41 7.19 1.18 28.85
C ASP A 41 7.36 1.70 30.27
N HIS A 42 6.40 1.37 31.14
CA HIS A 42 6.38 1.78 32.54
C HIS A 42 7.47 1.10 33.39
N ALA A 43 8.37 0.31 32.79
CA ALA A 43 9.52 -0.28 33.47
C ALA A 43 10.63 0.72 33.84
N SER A 44 10.46 2.01 33.53
CA SER A 44 11.36 3.09 33.96
C SER A 44 10.65 4.03 34.95
N GLU A 45 10.42 3.52 36.17
CA GLU A 45 10.14 4.38 37.31
C GLU A 45 11.30 5.36 37.49
N GLY A 46 11.02 6.67 37.39
CA GLY A 46 11.92 7.70 37.90
C GLY A 46 12.25 8.87 36.98
N VAL A 47 11.29 9.47 36.26
CA VAL A 47 11.40 10.89 35.87
C VAL A 47 10.04 11.57 36.02
N THR A 48 9.97 12.45 37.02
CA THR A 48 8.90 13.41 37.23
C THR A 48 8.87 14.42 36.08
N VAL A 49 7.95 14.26 35.12
CA VAL A 49 7.70 15.32 34.15
C VAL A 49 6.87 16.40 34.83
N SER A 50 7.56 17.50 35.11
CA SER A 50 7.04 18.76 35.62
C SER A 50 5.87 19.24 34.76
N THR A 51 4.66 19.21 35.33
CA THR A 51 3.49 19.93 34.85
C THR A 51 3.81 21.42 34.85
N VAL A 52 4.11 21.99 33.68
CA VAL A 52 4.13 23.44 33.47
C VAL A 52 2.71 23.88 33.10
N PRO A 53 2.03 24.70 33.92
CA PRO A 53 0.71 25.22 33.58
C PRO A 53 0.83 26.18 32.38
N ARG A 54 0.34 25.74 31.22
CA ARG A 54 0.24 26.57 30.01
C ARG A 54 -0.90 27.55 30.17
N MET A 55 -0.53 28.79 30.42
CA MET A 55 -1.39 29.97 30.55
C MET A 55 -2.17 30.21 29.24
N PRO A 56 -3.46 30.58 29.30
CA PRO A 56 -4.25 30.91 28.12
C PRO A 56 -3.84 32.29 27.58
N GLN A 57 -3.34 32.34 26.34
CA GLN A 57 -3.07 33.61 25.66
C GLN A 57 -4.33 34.02 24.87
N PRO A 58 -4.90 35.20 25.13
CA PRO A 58 -6.06 35.73 24.41
C PRO A 58 -5.66 36.33 23.04
N GLN A 59 -6.69 36.42 22.21
CA GLN A 59 -6.76 36.73 20.78
C GLN A 59 -6.19 38.08 20.34
N GLU A 60 -5.62 38.12 19.13
CA GLU A 60 -5.77 39.21 18.14
C GLU A 60 -5.92 38.49 16.78
N LEU A 61 -7.07 38.47 16.09
CA LEU A 61 -7.69 39.56 15.32
C LEU A 61 -6.71 40.29 14.38
N GLU A 62 -6.31 39.62 13.29
CA GLU A 62 -6.09 40.32 12.02
C GLU A 62 -7.04 39.79 10.96
N ALA A 63 -8.04 40.63 10.69
CA ALA A 63 -8.74 40.70 9.43
C ALA A 63 -7.83 41.39 8.40
N ALA A 64 -7.76 40.89 7.17
CA ALA A 64 -8.13 41.66 5.98
C ALA A 64 -7.68 40.98 4.67
N SER A 65 -8.64 40.91 3.74
CA SER A 65 -8.51 41.12 2.29
C SER A 65 -7.78 40.06 1.46
N SER A 66 -8.49 39.32 0.59
CA SER A 66 -9.17 39.71 -0.67
C SER A 66 -8.22 39.77 -1.86
N GLU A 67 -8.30 38.77 -2.74
CA GLU A 67 -8.37 38.85 -4.23
C GLU A 67 -8.31 37.41 -4.77
N SER A 68 -9.41 36.77 -5.21
CA SER A 68 -10.18 36.99 -6.44
C SER A 68 -9.33 36.99 -7.71
N GLN A 69 -9.16 35.82 -8.35
CA GLN A 69 -9.18 35.76 -9.82
C GLN A 69 -9.47 34.36 -10.40
N ALA A 70 -10.68 34.27 -10.94
CA ALA A 70 -11.06 33.67 -12.23
C ALA A 70 -10.72 32.20 -12.55
N SER A 71 -11.77 31.38 -12.48
CA SER A 71 -12.00 30.25 -13.38
C SER A 71 -11.89 30.67 -14.86
N PRO A 72 -11.39 29.78 -15.71
CA PRO A 72 -12.12 29.48 -16.94
C PRO A 72 -12.61 28.01 -16.98
N ALA A 73 -13.83 27.91 -17.49
CA ALA A 73 -14.66 26.73 -17.64
C ALA A 73 -14.13 25.72 -18.68
N PRO A 74 -14.72 24.51 -18.77
CA PRO A 74 -14.17 23.35 -19.45
C PRO A 74 -14.36 23.39 -20.98
N ALA A 75 -13.36 22.91 -21.73
CA ALA A 75 -13.48 22.65 -23.15
C ALA A 75 -14.28 21.34 -23.41
N PRO A 76 -15.20 21.32 -24.40
CA PRO A 76 -16.04 20.17 -24.72
C PRO A 76 -15.26 19.01 -25.38
N PRO A 77 -15.77 17.76 -25.25
CA PRO A 77 -15.18 16.59 -25.88
C PRO A 77 -15.41 16.58 -27.39
N THR A 78 -14.32 16.59 -28.18
CA THR A 78 -14.41 16.30 -29.61
C THR A 78 -14.71 14.82 -29.84
N SER A 79 -15.92 14.56 -30.33
CA SER A 79 -16.36 13.28 -30.89
C SER A 79 -15.40 12.79 -31.97
N ARG A 80 -14.65 11.72 -31.71
CA ARG A 80 -13.97 10.95 -32.77
C ARG A 80 -14.80 9.73 -33.14
N ARG A 81 -15.79 10.00 -34.00
CA ARG A 81 -16.47 9.06 -34.88
C ARG A 81 -15.40 8.25 -35.66
N ARG A 82 -15.25 6.96 -35.35
CA ARG A 82 -14.67 6.00 -36.30
C ARG A 82 -15.62 4.84 -36.52
N ALA A 83 -15.85 4.63 -37.80
CA ALA A 83 -16.85 3.78 -38.41
C ALA A 83 -16.80 2.33 -37.94
N ALA A 84 -17.99 1.76 -37.88
CA ALA A 84 -18.25 0.33 -37.86
C ALA A 84 -17.42 -0.40 -38.93
N LYS A 85 -16.73 -1.46 -38.51
CA LYS A 85 -16.25 -2.48 -39.44
C LYS A 85 -16.54 -3.87 -38.89
N LYS A 86 -17.62 -4.43 -39.47
CA LYS A 86 -17.92 -5.84 -39.72
C LYS A 86 -17.76 -6.84 -38.56
N ALA A 87 -18.93 -7.40 -38.25
CA ALA A 87 -19.12 -8.74 -37.72
C ALA A 87 -18.12 -9.75 -38.28
N ALA A 88 -17.48 -10.48 -37.38
CA ALA A 88 -16.90 -11.79 -37.64
C ALA A 88 -17.32 -12.71 -36.50
N THR A 89 -18.30 -13.54 -36.82
CA THR A 89 -18.70 -14.75 -36.10
C THR A 89 -17.48 -15.59 -35.76
N VAL A 90 -17.18 -15.78 -34.47
CA VAL A 90 -16.20 -16.79 -34.03
C VAL A 90 -16.91 -17.79 -33.13
N LYS A 91 -16.93 -19.03 -33.63
CA LYS A 91 -17.46 -20.25 -33.03
C LYS A 91 -17.14 -20.35 -31.54
N LYS A 92 -18.19 -20.59 -30.76
CA LYS A 92 -18.15 -21.15 -29.40
C LYS A 92 -17.60 -22.59 -29.51
N VAL A 93 -16.28 -22.73 -29.37
CA VAL A 93 -15.66 -24.03 -29.09
C VAL A 93 -15.52 -24.13 -27.58
N ALA A 94 -16.27 -25.06 -27.00
CA ALA A 94 -16.15 -25.44 -25.60
C ALA A 94 -14.77 -26.06 -25.37
N THR A 95 -13.81 -25.26 -24.91
CA THR A 95 -12.54 -25.77 -24.41
C THR A 95 -12.72 -26.10 -22.94
N ALA A 96 -12.63 -27.39 -22.64
CA ALA A 96 -12.69 -27.96 -21.31
C ALA A 96 -11.72 -27.24 -20.34
N PRO A 97 -12.08 -27.11 -19.04
CA PRO A 97 -11.17 -26.60 -18.03
C PRO A 97 -10.00 -27.57 -17.86
N SER A 98 -8.84 -27.24 -18.43
CA SER A 98 -7.60 -27.92 -18.07
C SER A 98 -7.28 -27.63 -16.60
N PRO A 99 -7.10 -28.66 -15.75
CA PRO A 99 -6.65 -28.47 -14.38
C PRO A 99 -5.26 -27.84 -14.43
N ARG A 100 -5.15 -26.62 -13.92
CA ARG A 100 -3.91 -25.88 -13.85
C ARG A 100 -3.02 -26.60 -12.83
N ASN A 101 -2.09 -27.38 -13.34
CA ASN A 101 -1.11 -28.16 -12.60
C ASN A 101 -0.40 -27.25 -11.59
N THR A 102 -0.72 -27.37 -10.31
CA THR A 102 -0.03 -26.67 -9.22
C THR A 102 1.30 -27.38 -9.02
N SER A 103 2.32 -26.90 -9.73
CA SER A 103 3.70 -27.36 -9.58
C SER A 103 4.17 -27.08 -8.16
N ALA A 104 4.04 -28.10 -7.30
CA ALA A 104 4.70 -28.21 -6.03
C ALA A 104 6.22 -28.05 -6.24
N THR A 105 6.74 -26.87 -5.95
CA THR A 105 8.15 -26.55 -6.12
C THR A 105 8.77 -26.34 -4.74
N ARG A 106 9.42 -27.41 -4.30
CA ARG A 106 10.55 -27.51 -3.35
C ARG A 106 10.82 -26.26 -2.50
N SER A 107 10.45 -26.39 -1.23
CA SER A 107 10.90 -25.56 -0.11
C SER A 107 12.43 -25.44 -0.08
N SER A 108 12.94 -24.35 -0.61
CA SER A 108 14.26 -23.83 -0.20
C SER A 108 14.00 -22.80 0.89
N PRO A 109 14.81 -22.76 1.97
CA PRO A 109 14.58 -21.87 3.12
C PRO A 109 14.92 -20.39 2.83
N GLY A 110 14.77 -19.96 1.57
CA GLY A 110 14.91 -18.57 1.16
C GLY A 110 13.60 -17.81 1.32
N PRO A 111 13.64 -16.46 1.25
CA PRO A 111 12.42 -15.66 1.24
C PRO A 111 11.57 -16.07 0.03
N GLU A 112 10.39 -16.61 0.30
CA GLU A 112 9.46 -17.12 -0.71
C GLU A 112 9.05 -16.00 -1.68
N PRO A 113 9.17 -16.19 -3.00
CA PRO A 113 8.86 -15.15 -4.00
C PRO A 113 7.42 -14.64 -3.88
N VAL A 114 6.49 -15.51 -3.48
CA VAL A 114 5.08 -15.17 -3.22
C VAL A 114 4.94 -14.15 -2.09
N GLN A 115 5.65 -14.34 -0.98
CA GLN A 115 5.60 -13.43 0.17
C GLN A 115 6.20 -12.05 -0.17
N ILE A 116 7.28 -12.04 -0.96
CA ILE A 116 7.88 -10.80 -1.45
C ILE A 116 6.88 -10.05 -2.35
N ALA A 117 6.22 -10.76 -3.28
CA ALA A 117 5.22 -10.17 -4.16
C ALA A 117 4.02 -9.61 -3.40
N GLU A 118 3.54 -10.30 -2.37
CA GLU A 118 2.47 -9.84 -1.49
C GLU A 118 2.88 -8.60 -0.70
N THR A 119 4.07 -8.60 -0.11
CA THR A 119 4.63 -7.45 0.60
C THR A 119 4.74 -6.24 -0.31
N LEU A 120 5.25 -6.40 -1.54
CA LEU A 120 5.36 -5.34 -2.53
C LEU A 120 3.99 -4.76 -2.95
N ARG A 121 2.92 -5.57 -2.97
CA ARG A 121 1.56 -5.08 -3.23
C ARG A 121 0.98 -4.27 -2.06
N GLY A 122 1.45 -4.51 -0.84
CA GLY A 122 1.08 -3.77 0.36
C GLY A 122 1.73 -2.38 0.46
N LEU A 123 2.89 -2.19 -0.18
CA LEU A 123 3.61 -0.92 -0.16
C LEU A 123 2.90 0.16 -1.00
N GLU A 124 3.00 1.40 -0.55
CA GLU A 124 2.27 2.52 -1.16
C GLU A 124 3.11 3.24 -2.21
N THR A 125 4.41 3.31 -2.00
CA THR A 125 5.33 4.09 -2.84
C THR A 125 6.36 3.20 -3.53
N VAL A 126 6.79 3.64 -4.72
CA VAL A 126 7.82 2.93 -5.51
C VAL A 126 9.16 2.97 -4.78
N GLU A 127 9.40 4.07 -4.08
CA GLU A 127 10.58 4.35 -3.28
C GLU A 127 10.72 3.34 -2.13
N ASP A 128 9.63 3.06 -1.40
CA ASP A 128 9.61 2.04 -0.34
C ASP A 128 9.84 0.64 -0.89
N GLY A 129 9.20 0.31 -2.02
CA GLY A 129 9.40 -0.96 -2.71
C GLY A 129 10.84 -1.15 -3.20
N ALA A 130 11.45 -0.09 -3.74
CA ALA A 130 12.84 -0.10 -4.16
C ALA A 130 13.80 -0.27 -2.98
N ALA A 131 13.56 0.46 -1.88
CA ALA A 131 14.33 0.32 -0.64
C ALA A 131 14.24 -1.10 -0.06
N TYR A 132 13.05 -1.70 -0.11
CA TYR A 132 12.82 -3.08 0.32
C TYR A 132 13.60 -4.10 -0.52
N LEU A 133 13.52 -4.00 -1.86
CA LEU A 133 14.29 -4.87 -2.76
C LEU A 133 15.80 -4.64 -2.63
N ALA A 134 16.26 -3.41 -2.38
CA ALA A 134 17.67 -3.10 -2.17
C ALA A 134 18.24 -3.80 -0.92
N LYS A 135 17.45 -3.92 0.16
CA LYS A 135 17.83 -4.65 1.37
C LYS A 135 17.96 -6.15 1.13
N LEU A 136 17.04 -6.73 0.36
CA LEU A 136 17.00 -8.16 0.04
C LEU A 136 18.06 -8.58 -0.99
N LYS A 137 18.56 -7.64 -1.80
CA LYS A 137 19.52 -7.88 -2.90
C LYS A 137 19.13 -9.08 -3.78
N PRO A 138 17.89 -9.14 -4.31
CA PRO A 138 17.40 -10.31 -5.03
C PRO A 138 18.25 -10.60 -6.27
N THR A 139 18.39 -11.88 -6.58
CA THR A 139 19.01 -12.35 -7.82
C THR A 139 18.05 -12.15 -8.99
N VAL A 140 18.58 -12.23 -10.21
CA VAL A 140 17.76 -12.10 -11.45
C VAL A 140 16.70 -13.21 -11.51
N ALA A 141 17.04 -14.43 -11.07
CA ALA A 141 16.11 -15.55 -11.00
C ALA A 141 14.94 -15.25 -10.06
N LEU A 142 15.24 -14.78 -8.84
CA LEU A 142 14.22 -14.42 -7.86
C LEU A 142 13.31 -13.28 -8.37
N LEU A 143 13.86 -12.28 -9.05
CA LEU A 143 13.08 -11.21 -9.69
C LEU A 143 12.14 -11.73 -10.78
N GLN A 144 12.54 -12.75 -11.53
CA GLN A 144 11.68 -13.39 -12.55
C GLN A 144 10.55 -14.19 -11.91
N GLU A 145 10.84 -14.91 -10.83
CA GLU A 145 9.83 -15.63 -10.05
C GLU A 145 8.80 -14.67 -9.44
N ILE A 146 9.25 -13.59 -8.78
CA ILE A 146 8.37 -12.51 -8.27
C ILE A 146 7.54 -11.92 -9.42
N GLY A 147 8.16 -11.68 -10.58
CA GLY A 147 7.46 -11.21 -11.77
C GLY A 147 6.38 -12.18 -12.24
N ALA A 148 6.65 -13.48 -12.23
CA ALA A 148 5.68 -14.52 -12.59
C ALA A 148 4.47 -14.54 -11.63
N GLU A 149 4.71 -14.39 -10.33
CA GLU A 149 3.66 -14.26 -9.31
C GLU A 149 2.81 -12.99 -9.50
N LEU A 150 3.41 -11.92 -10.02
CA LEU A 150 2.70 -10.70 -10.43
C LEU A 150 2.01 -10.82 -11.81
N GLY A 151 2.12 -11.95 -12.48
CA GLY A 151 1.55 -12.20 -13.80
C GLY A 151 2.33 -11.54 -14.96
N LEU A 152 3.56 -11.12 -14.73
CA LEU A 152 4.44 -10.55 -15.75
C LEU A 152 5.23 -11.66 -16.48
N LYS A 153 5.29 -11.56 -17.80
CA LYS A 153 6.23 -12.36 -18.61
C LYS A 153 7.52 -11.57 -18.82
N LEU A 154 8.48 -11.75 -17.93
CA LEU A 154 9.76 -11.04 -17.96
C LEU A 154 10.83 -11.94 -18.58
N SER A 155 11.05 -11.84 -19.88
CA SER A 155 12.10 -12.58 -20.59
C SER A 155 13.24 -11.64 -21.03
N LYS A 156 14.48 -11.99 -20.66
CA LYS A 156 15.73 -11.35 -21.13
C LYS A 156 15.91 -9.85 -20.82
N LEU A 157 15.35 -9.34 -19.72
CA LEU A 157 15.61 -7.97 -19.25
C LEU A 157 16.85 -7.90 -18.36
N ARG A 158 17.48 -6.71 -18.30
CA ARG A 158 18.54 -6.43 -17.33
C ARG A 158 17.97 -6.36 -15.92
N LYS A 159 18.81 -6.57 -14.90
CA LYS A 159 18.39 -6.57 -13.48
C LYS A 159 17.62 -5.30 -13.09
N ASP A 160 18.11 -4.13 -13.47
CA ASP A 160 17.49 -2.85 -13.10
C ASP A 160 16.13 -2.65 -13.78
N GLU A 161 16.00 -3.13 -15.03
CA GLU A 161 14.73 -3.08 -15.76
C GLU A 161 13.70 -4.06 -15.18
N LEU A 162 14.15 -5.25 -14.74
CA LEU A 162 13.31 -6.20 -14.01
C LEU A 162 12.77 -5.58 -12.73
N VAL A 163 13.64 -4.96 -11.92
CA VAL A 163 13.24 -4.26 -10.69
C VAL A 163 12.20 -3.18 -11.02
N ARG A 164 12.47 -2.33 -12.02
CA ARG A 164 11.54 -1.28 -12.44
C ARG A 164 10.18 -1.84 -12.85
N LYS A 165 10.14 -2.92 -13.64
CA LYS A 165 8.90 -3.55 -14.12
C LYS A 165 8.11 -4.22 -13.01
N VAL A 166 8.80 -4.91 -12.10
CA VAL A 166 8.18 -5.52 -10.91
C VAL A 166 7.53 -4.46 -10.03
N LEU A 167 8.23 -3.36 -9.73
CA LEU A 167 7.69 -2.25 -8.94
C LEU A 167 6.53 -1.52 -9.64
N GLU A 168 6.68 -1.25 -10.94
CA GLU A 168 5.64 -0.63 -11.76
C GLU A 168 4.35 -1.46 -11.75
N GLN A 169 4.44 -2.78 -11.80
CA GLN A 169 3.27 -3.65 -11.76
C GLN A 169 2.69 -3.80 -10.36
N ALA A 170 3.53 -4.01 -9.34
CA ALA A 170 3.08 -4.22 -7.97
C ALA A 170 2.36 -2.99 -7.41
N ILE A 171 2.91 -1.80 -7.66
CA ILE A 171 2.48 -0.55 -7.00
C ILE A 171 1.72 0.36 -7.99
N GLY A 172 2.13 0.36 -9.27
CA GLY A 172 1.53 1.24 -10.28
C GLY A 172 0.07 0.94 -10.59
N ALA A 173 -0.37 -0.32 -10.44
CA ALA A 173 -1.80 -0.66 -10.50
C ALA A 173 -2.57 0.03 -9.37
N ARG A 174 -2.06 -0.01 -8.13
CA ARG A 174 -2.70 0.59 -6.95
C ARG A 174 -2.74 2.11 -7.03
N ARG A 175 -1.64 2.74 -7.46
CA ARG A 175 -1.55 4.21 -7.63
C ARG A 175 -2.58 4.74 -8.64
N LYS A 176 -2.87 3.98 -9.70
CA LYS A 176 -3.92 4.36 -10.66
C LYS A 176 -5.31 4.39 -10.01
N PHE A 177 -5.58 3.56 -9.00
CA PHE A 177 -6.88 3.50 -8.34
C PHE A 177 -6.96 4.32 -7.03
N ALA A 178 -5.83 4.70 -6.44
CA ALA A 178 -5.82 5.56 -5.25
C ALA A 178 -6.52 6.91 -5.53
N GLY A 179 -6.33 7.48 -6.73
CA GLY A 179 -7.03 8.70 -7.17
C GLY A 179 -8.51 8.50 -7.50
N LEU A 180 -8.98 7.26 -7.73
CA LEU A 180 -10.38 6.96 -8.02
C LEU A 180 -11.27 6.84 -6.77
N ARG A 181 -10.69 6.76 -5.56
CA ARG A 181 -11.45 6.69 -4.30
C ARG A 181 -11.88 8.06 -3.75
N GLN A 182 -11.52 9.15 -4.43
CA GLN A 182 -11.74 10.53 -3.98
C GLN A 182 -12.85 11.25 -4.76
N TRP A 183 -13.73 10.51 -5.45
CA TRP A 183 -14.84 11.06 -6.24
C TRP A 183 -16.19 10.59 -5.69
#